data_AF-A0A7Y5DPZ5-F1
#
_entry.id   AF-A0A7Y5DPZ5-F1
#
_cell.length_a   1.000
_cell.length_b   1.000
_cell.length_c   1.000
_cell.angle_alpha   90.00
_cell.angle_beta   90.00
_cell.angle_gamma   90.00
#
_symmetry.space_group_name_H-M   'P 1'
#
loop_
_entity.id
_entity.type
_entity.pdbx_description
1 polymer ?
#
loop_
_entity_poly.entity_id
_entity_poly.type
_entity_poly.pdbx_seq_one_letter_code
_entity_poly.pdbx_strand_id
1 'polypeptide(L)'
;MIYNNPVGKIRFDESINDFGYDVDYSATIKKQIEEAEKEFEQQQRNKAKEAQKKVDEEQKQKLIAEAEKRKTELESKLKAEKEALEKELARQKSEADAKMIAEAKQKEEQKKKELELKQKALEDAKKKTEDDARIKEELRKKEELRIKEENEKRLLAEQEKKRIEEEQKQKEQEKLKKELEERLALEAKQKEEAKQKELELKKKAEDDARIKTENEAKLKEEILKKENELRKKAEEDAKLKAAEELKQIAEKKRIDEERINAENIKIKQEQEVKKKLEEENKIKEQEKLNKEAEERLIAVQKLKEETQKQLEESRKKAVELAKAKAEEEANKIAEQKKLEQDRLQKEKEERKIAEEARLKAIEDAEKLEKGKRLKEDEERKMKLINEKILNDKKKYEEVKEVVKEIPTEEIAKNYSNERTDETTKLKRLTITRTVFNRNNVLTFYTRVEHVYGGVYYFKDAVDISEWQYNSETK
;
A
#
# COMPACT_ATOMS: atom_id res chain seq x y z
N MET A 1 -49.80 -57.78 61.60
CA MET A 1 -49.33 -58.03 62.98
C MET A 1 -48.49 -59.29 62.95
N ILE A 2 -47.17 -59.17 63.05
CA ILE A 2 -46.26 -60.31 63.18
C ILE A 2 -46.09 -60.53 64.69
N TYR A 3 -46.57 -61.66 65.21
CA TYR A 3 -46.45 -61.99 66.63
C TYR A 3 -44.97 -62.21 66.96
N ASN A 4 -44.38 -61.28 67.70
CA ASN A 4 -42.94 -61.22 68.00
C ASN A 4 -42.59 -61.80 69.38
N ASN A 5 -43.39 -62.76 69.87
CA ASN A 5 -43.07 -63.49 71.09
C ASN A 5 -42.31 -64.77 70.71
N PRO A 6 -41.04 -64.92 71.14
CA PRO A 6 -40.33 -66.18 70.92
C PRO A 6 -41.11 -67.30 71.59
N VAL A 7 -41.31 -68.40 70.87
CA VAL A 7 -41.85 -69.64 71.41
C VAL A 7 -40.86 -70.13 72.49
N GLY A 8 -41.16 -69.80 73.74
CA GLY A 8 -40.36 -70.25 74.87
C GLY A 8 -40.40 -71.77 74.94
N LYS A 9 -39.24 -72.41 75.06
CA LYS A 9 -39.20 -73.83 75.40
C LYS A 9 -39.79 -73.97 76.80
N ILE A 10 -40.81 -74.82 76.94
CA ILE A 10 -41.38 -75.15 78.23
C ILE A 10 -40.40 -76.12 78.90
N ARG A 11 -39.81 -75.70 80.01
CA ARG A 11 -38.88 -76.49 80.81
C ARG A 11 -39.54 -76.78 82.15
N PHE A 12 -39.45 -78.02 82.61
CA PHE A 12 -39.82 -78.35 83.99
C PHE A 12 -38.79 -77.75 84.94
N ASP A 13 -39.23 -76.94 85.90
CA ASP A 13 -38.37 -76.32 86.90
C ASP A 13 -38.59 -77.02 88.25
N GLU A 14 -37.60 -77.81 88.66
CA GLU A 14 -37.65 -78.60 89.90
C GLU A 14 -37.83 -77.74 91.16
N SER A 15 -37.49 -76.45 91.12
CA SER A 15 -37.61 -75.55 92.28
C SER A 15 -39.05 -75.15 92.60
N ILE A 16 -39.91 -75.08 91.58
CA ILE A 16 -41.35 -74.81 91.69
C ILE A 16 -42.19 -76.06 91.42
N ASN A 17 -41.56 -77.16 91.03
CA ASN A 17 -42.18 -78.44 90.70
C ASN A 17 -43.29 -78.31 89.63
N ASP A 18 -43.11 -77.36 88.71
CA ASP A 18 -44.07 -76.99 87.67
C ASP A 18 -43.34 -76.57 86.37
N PHE A 19 -44.07 -76.42 85.28
CA PHE A 19 -43.55 -76.03 83.97
C PHE A 19 -43.33 -74.52 83.88
N GLY A 20 -42.07 -74.11 83.75
CA GLY A 20 -41.64 -72.73 83.54
C GLY A 20 -41.28 -72.42 82.08
N TYR A 21 -41.17 -71.13 81.76
CA TYR A 21 -40.72 -70.65 80.45
C TYR A 21 -39.20 -70.44 80.44
N ASP A 22 -38.50 -71.02 79.47
CA ASP A 22 -37.07 -70.83 79.27
C ASP A 22 -36.79 -69.43 78.68
N VAL A 23 -36.45 -68.50 79.58
CA VAL A 23 -36.13 -67.09 79.27
C VAL A 23 -34.77 -66.97 78.55
N ASP A 24 -33.85 -67.92 78.79
CA ASP A 24 -32.52 -67.93 78.19
C ASP A 24 -32.54 -68.40 76.73
N TYR A 25 -33.40 -69.38 76.42
CA TYR A 25 -33.62 -69.83 75.04
C TYR A 25 -34.19 -68.72 74.15
N SER A 26 -35.12 -67.94 74.69
CA SER A 26 -35.75 -66.84 73.96
C SER A 26 -34.80 -65.64 73.74
N ALA A 27 -33.88 -65.37 74.67
CA ALA A 27 -32.81 -64.39 74.47
C ALA A 27 -31.79 -64.86 73.42
N THR A 28 -31.46 -66.16 73.40
CA THR A 28 -30.51 -66.74 72.43
C THR A 28 -31.05 -66.71 71.00
N ILE A 29 -32.33 -67.05 70.80
CA ILE A 29 -33.01 -66.98 69.49
C ILE A 29 -33.06 -65.52 68.99
N LYS A 30 -33.39 -64.55 69.86
CA LYS A 30 -33.39 -63.13 69.49
C LYS A 30 -32.01 -62.66 69.05
N LYS A 31 -30.96 -63.05 69.76
CA LYS A 31 -29.58 -62.72 69.40
C LYS A 31 -29.17 -63.32 68.06
N GLN A 32 -29.57 -64.56 67.78
CA GLN A 32 -29.33 -65.21 66.48
C GLN A 32 -30.08 -64.52 65.33
N ILE A 33 -31.30 -64.03 65.57
CA ILE A 33 -32.06 -63.25 64.58
C ILE A 33 -31.38 -61.90 64.33
N GLU A 34 -30.96 -61.19 65.37
CA GLU A 34 -30.23 -59.91 65.21
C GLU A 34 -28.88 -60.08 64.50
N GLU A 35 -28.14 -61.15 64.78
CA GLU A 35 -26.90 -61.48 64.08
C GLU A 35 -27.17 -61.81 62.60
N ALA A 36 -28.20 -62.61 62.30
CA ALA A 36 -28.59 -62.92 60.92
C ALA A 36 -29.09 -61.68 60.16
N GLU A 37 -29.84 -60.78 60.81
CA GLU A 37 -30.27 -59.51 60.22
C GLU A 37 -29.08 -58.60 59.91
N LYS A 38 -28.11 -58.49 60.84
CA LYS A 38 -26.87 -57.72 60.60
C LYS A 38 -26.04 -58.30 59.46
N GLU A 39 -25.89 -59.62 59.39
CA GLU A 39 -25.18 -60.27 58.29
C GLU A 39 -25.88 -60.05 56.94
N PHE A 40 -27.22 -60.14 56.92
CA PHE A 40 -28.01 -59.86 55.72
C PHE A 40 -27.88 -58.40 55.27
N GLU A 41 -27.96 -57.45 56.20
CA GLU A 41 -27.79 -56.02 55.91
C GLU A 41 -26.37 -55.71 55.41
N GLN A 42 -25.37 -56.37 55.98
CA GLN A 42 -23.97 -56.23 55.55
C GLN A 42 -23.72 -56.84 54.17
N GLN A 43 -24.33 -57.99 53.86
CA GLN A 43 -24.33 -58.57 52.52
C GLN A 43 -25.01 -57.65 51.50
N GLN A 44 -26.16 -57.06 51.84
CA GLN A 44 -26.86 -56.11 50.97
C GLN A 44 -26.02 -54.85 50.73
N ARG A 45 -25.39 -54.29 51.76
CA ARG A 45 -24.47 -53.14 51.62
C ARG A 45 -23.25 -53.48 50.77
N ASN A 46 -22.70 -54.68 50.89
CA ASN A 46 -21.57 -55.12 50.08
C ASN A 46 -21.97 -55.29 48.61
N LYS A 47 -23.11 -55.93 48.32
CA LYS A 47 -23.65 -56.05 46.96
C LYS A 47 -23.96 -54.69 46.34
N ALA A 48 -24.52 -53.74 47.10
CA ALA A 48 -24.77 -52.38 46.63
C ALA A 48 -23.47 -51.63 46.29
N LYS A 49 -22.44 -51.74 47.13
CA LYS A 49 -21.12 -51.15 46.86
C LYS A 49 -20.45 -51.76 45.64
N GLU A 50 -20.58 -53.07 45.44
CA GLU A 50 -20.01 -53.77 44.28
C GLU A 50 -20.74 -53.41 42.99
N ALA A 51 -22.07 -53.28 43.03
CA ALA A 51 -22.85 -52.77 41.90
C ALA A 51 -22.46 -51.32 41.55
N GLN A 52 -22.29 -50.45 42.56
CA GLN A 52 -21.87 -49.07 42.34
C GLN A 52 -20.48 -48.99 41.70
N LYS A 53 -19.51 -49.79 42.18
CA LYS A 53 -18.17 -49.85 41.57
C LYS A 53 -18.21 -50.27 40.10
N LYS A 54 -19.04 -51.24 39.74
CA LYS A 54 -19.20 -51.67 38.35
C LYS A 54 -19.77 -50.57 37.45
N VAL A 55 -20.74 -49.81 37.95
CA VAL A 55 -21.31 -48.65 37.23
C VAL A 55 -20.26 -47.56 37.05
N ASP A 56 -19.49 -47.24 38.08
CA ASP A 56 -18.43 -46.22 38.01
C ASP A 56 -17.28 -46.64 37.07
N GLU A 57 -16.92 -47.93 37.04
CA GLU A 57 -15.94 -48.49 36.11
C GLU A 57 -16.43 -48.45 34.66
N GLU A 58 -17.69 -48.81 34.38
CA GLU A 58 -18.28 -48.69 33.05
C GLU A 58 -18.34 -47.23 32.57
N GLN A 59 -18.70 -46.29 33.46
CA GLN A 59 -18.71 -44.86 33.12
C GLN A 59 -17.31 -44.34 32.80
N LYS A 60 -16.29 -44.73 33.58
CA LYS A 60 -14.89 -44.39 33.30
C LYS A 60 -14.42 -44.98 31.96
N GLN A 61 -14.76 -46.22 31.65
CA GLN A 61 -14.41 -46.83 30.37
C GLN A 61 -15.08 -46.11 29.18
N LYS A 62 -16.35 -45.71 29.32
CA LYS A 62 -17.04 -44.92 28.28
C LYS A 62 -16.39 -43.55 28.06
N LEU A 63 -16.02 -42.86 29.13
CA LEU A 63 -15.33 -41.56 29.06
C LEU A 63 -13.95 -41.68 28.37
N ILE A 64 -13.19 -42.74 28.68
CA ILE A 64 -11.89 -42.98 28.04
C ILE A 64 -12.07 -43.27 26.54
N ALA A 65 -13.03 -44.14 26.19
CA ALA A 65 -13.32 -44.48 24.80
C ALA A 65 -13.82 -43.27 23.98
N GLU A 66 -14.62 -42.38 24.59
CA GLU A 66 -15.07 -41.14 23.94
C GLU A 66 -13.91 -40.14 23.76
N ALA A 67 -13.02 -40.01 24.77
CA ALA A 67 -11.86 -39.15 24.67
C ALA A 67 -10.87 -39.62 23.57
N GLU A 68 -10.67 -40.92 23.41
CA GLU A 68 -9.85 -41.49 22.32
C GLU A 68 -10.49 -41.27 20.94
N LYS A 69 -11.82 -41.41 20.82
CA LYS A 69 -12.54 -41.08 19.58
C LYS A 69 -12.41 -39.60 19.23
N ARG A 70 -12.52 -38.69 20.20
CA ARG A 70 -12.33 -37.25 19.95
C ARG A 70 -10.89 -36.92 19.56
N LYS A 71 -9.88 -37.57 20.15
CA LYS A 71 -8.48 -37.38 19.76
C LYS A 71 -8.22 -37.81 18.32
N THR A 72 -8.70 -39.00 17.94
CA THR A 72 -8.52 -39.51 16.57
C THR A 72 -9.28 -38.69 15.53
N GLU A 73 -10.49 -38.21 15.87
CA GLU A 73 -11.25 -37.29 15.00
C GLU A 73 -10.54 -35.93 14.84
N LEU A 74 -10.01 -35.36 15.92
CA LEU A 74 -9.24 -34.11 15.84
C LEU A 74 -7.94 -34.27 15.04
N GLU A 75 -7.20 -35.36 15.23
CA GLU A 75 -5.99 -35.62 14.44
C GLU A 75 -6.31 -35.80 12.95
N SER A 76 -7.40 -36.50 12.60
CA SER A 76 -7.82 -36.64 11.21
C SER A 76 -8.26 -35.31 10.59
N LYS A 77 -8.99 -34.47 11.33
CA LYS A 77 -9.38 -33.12 10.89
C LYS A 77 -8.16 -32.22 10.69
N LEU A 78 -7.22 -32.24 11.63
CA LEU A 78 -5.99 -31.43 11.56
C LEU A 78 -5.09 -31.88 10.40
N LYS A 79 -5.06 -33.18 10.08
CA LYS A 79 -4.32 -33.71 8.93
C LYS A 79 -4.98 -33.31 7.61
N ALA A 80 -6.31 -33.38 7.51
CA ALA A 80 -7.05 -32.95 6.33
C ALA A 80 -6.93 -31.43 6.09
N GLU A 81 -6.98 -30.64 7.15
CA GLU A 81 -6.82 -29.17 7.08
C GLU A 81 -5.41 -28.78 6.65
N LYS A 82 -4.37 -29.42 7.19
CA LYS A 82 -2.98 -29.20 6.75
C LYS A 82 -2.77 -29.55 5.28
N GLU A 83 -3.32 -30.67 4.82
CA GLU A 83 -3.22 -31.09 3.41
C GLU A 83 -3.98 -30.12 2.48
N ALA A 84 -5.14 -29.61 2.91
CA ALA A 84 -5.88 -28.59 2.16
C ALA A 84 -5.10 -27.27 2.07
N LEU A 85 -4.52 -26.82 3.19
CA LEU A 85 -3.72 -25.60 3.24
C LEU A 85 -2.46 -25.70 2.38
N GLU A 86 -1.80 -26.86 2.38
CA GLU A 86 -0.61 -27.10 1.54
C GLU A 86 -0.96 -27.12 0.03
N LYS A 87 -2.10 -27.71 -0.34
CA LYS A 87 -2.61 -27.67 -1.73
C LYS A 87 -2.96 -26.24 -2.16
N GLU A 88 -3.55 -25.45 -1.28
CA GLU A 88 -3.90 -24.06 -1.59
C GLU A 88 -2.65 -23.17 -1.73
N LEU A 89 -1.65 -23.35 -0.85
CA LEU A 89 -0.38 -22.65 -0.91
C LEU A 89 0.42 -23.02 -2.17
N ALA A 90 0.39 -24.30 -2.58
CA ALA A 90 0.96 -24.75 -3.85
C ALA A 90 0.27 -24.12 -5.05
N ARG A 91 -1.07 -24.02 -5.03
CA ARG A 91 -1.85 -23.37 -6.09
C ARG A 91 -1.54 -21.88 -6.17
N GLN A 92 -1.48 -21.17 -5.04
CA GLN A 92 -1.13 -19.75 -5.00
C GLN A 92 0.27 -19.48 -5.55
N LYS A 93 1.27 -20.32 -5.22
CA LYS A 93 2.62 -20.21 -5.78
C LYS A 93 2.61 -20.41 -7.30
N SER A 94 1.94 -21.44 -7.80
CA SER A 94 1.84 -21.70 -9.25
C SER A 94 1.14 -20.57 -10.01
N GLU A 95 0.13 -19.95 -9.40
CA GLU A 95 -0.60 -18.83 -10.00
C GLU A 95 0.22 -17.54 -9.97
N ALA A 96 0.99 -17.30 -8.91
CA ALA A 96 1.92 -16.18 -8.81
C ALA A 96 3.06 -16.28 -9.83
N ASP A 97 3.64 -17.47 -10.00
CA ASP A 97 4.69 -17.72 -10.99
C ASP A 97 4.15 -17.55 -12.42
N ALA A 98 2.94 -18.06 -12.69
CA ALA A 98 2.27 -17.86 -13.98
C ALA A 98 1.98 -16.37 -14.27
N LYS A 99 1.56 -15.61 -13.26
CA LYS A 99 1.34 -14.15 -13.38
C LYS A 99 2.64 -13.39 -13.62
N MET A 100 3.73 -13.71 -12.92
CA MET A 100 5.03 -13.09 -13.18
C MET A 100 5.55 -13.37 -14.59
N ILE A 101 5.39 -14.60 -15.09
CA ILE A 101 5.79 -14.95 -16.46
C ILE A 101 4.92 -14.20 -17.49
N ALA A 102 3.61 -14.07 -17.26
CA ALA A 102 2.71 -13.32 -18.13
C ALA A 102 3.02 -11.81 -18.13
N GLU A 103 3.27 -11.22 -16.95
CA GLU A 103 3.62 -9.80 -16.81
C GLU A 103 4.99 -9.50 -17.43
N ALA A 104 5.98 -10.39 -17.28
CA ALA A 104 7.28 -10.27 -17.92
C ALA A 104 7.16 -10.27 -19.46
N LYS A 105 6.33 -11.17 -20.03
CA LYS A 105 6.07 -11.21 -21.47
C LYS A 105 5.36 -9.94 -21.97
N GLN A 106 4.39 -9.42 -21.22
CA GLN A 106 3.71 -8.16 -21.58
C GLN A 106 4.66 -6.97 -21.55
N LYS A 107 5.55 -6.88 -20.55
CA LYS A 107 6.57 -5.82 -20.48
C LYS A 107 7.59 -5.92 -21.61
N GLU A 108 8.00 -7.13 -22.00
CA GLU A 108 8.90 -7.32 -23.14
C GLU A 108 8.24 -6.91 -24.46
N GLU A 109 6.97 -7.27 -24.66
CA GLU A 109 6.22 -6.89 -25.86
C GLU A 109 5.98 -5.37 -25.93
N GLN A 110 5.68 -4.72 -24.79
CA GLN A 110 5.58 -3.26 -24.71
C GLN A 110 6.91 -2.57 -25.03
N LYS A 111 8.03 -3.08 -24.51
CA LYS A 111 9.37 -2.54 -24.85
C LYS A 111 9.70 -2.70 -26.33
N LYS A 112 9.32 -3.81 -26.97
CA LYS A 112 9.49 -4.00 -28.42
C LYS A 112 8.66 -2.99 -29.21
N LYS A 113 7.39 -2.79 -28.86
CA LYS A 113 6.52 -1.80 -29.51
C LYS A 113 7.03 -0.37 -29.32
N GLU A 114 7.54 -0.03 -28.14
CA GLU A 114 8.11 1.31 -27.87
C GLU A 114 9.40 1.56 -28.66
N LEU A 115 10.28 0.55 -28.77
CA LEU A 115 11.49 0.64 -29.59
C LEU A 115 11.16 0.76 -31.08
N GLU A 116 10.18 0.01 -31.59
CA GLU A 116 9.74 0.12 -32.98
C GLU A 116 9.13 1.49 -33.27
N LEU A 117 8.33 2.04 -32.35
CA LEU A 117 7.76 3.38 -32.49
C LEU A 117 8.86 4.46 -32.48
N LYS A 118 9.87 4.32 -31.62
CA LYS A 118 11.03 5.22 -31.59
C LYS A 118 11.87 5.13 -32.87
N GLN A 119 12.05 3.93 -33.42
CA GLN A 119 12.76 3.74 -34.70
C GLN A 119 11.99 4.39 -35.86
N LYS A 120 10.66 4.18 -35.94
CA LYS A 120 9.80 4.85 -36.94
C LYS A 120 9.83 6.37 -36.80
N ALA A 121 9.76 6.91 -35.58
CA ALA A 121 9.84 8.35 -35.36
C ALA A 121 11.22 8.94 -35.75
N LEU A 122 12.31 8.19 -35.52
CA LEU A 122 13.66 8.59 -35.94
C LEU A 122 13.84 8.53 -37.46
N GLU A 123 13.24 7.54 -38.12
CA GLU A 123 13.28 7.40 -39.58
C GLU A 123 12.45 8.51 -40.27
N ASP A 124 11.27 8.82 -39.75
CA ASP A 124 10.44 9.93 -40.25
C ASP A 124 11.08 11.29 -40.00
N ALA A 125 11.79 11.47 -38.88
CA ALA A 125 12.56 12.69 -38.63
C ALA A 125 13.72 12.83 -39.63
N LYS A 126 14.42 11.73 -39.95
CA LYS A 126 15.49 11.74 -40.96
C LYS A 126 14.96 12.05 -42.36
N LYS A 127 13.84 11.44 -42.76
CA LYS A 127 13.20 11.73 -44.06
C LYS A 127 12.79 13.19 -44.18
N LYS A 128 12.21 13.79 -43.13
CA LYS A 128 11.87 15.22 -43.12
C LYS A 128 13.11 16.12 -43.26
N THR A 129 14.21 15.79 -42.58
CA THR A 129 15.45 16.57 -42.71
C THR A 129 16.13 16.40 -44.07
N GLU A 130 15.99 15.24 -44.70
CA GLU A 130 16.54 14.94 -46.02
C GLU A 130 15.72 15.60 -47.14
N ASP A 131 14.38 15.57 -47.04
CA ASP A 131 13.49 16.25 -47.97
C ASP A 131 13.63 17.78 -47.90
N ASP A 132 13.76 18.37 -46.70
CA ASP A 132 14.03 19.80 -46.53
C ASP A 132 15.40 20.20 -47.09
N ALA A 133 16.42 19.34 -46.97
CA ALA A 133 17.73 19.56 -47.57
C ALA A 133 17.66 19.51 -49.10
N ARG A 134 16.91 18.56 -49.66
CA ARG A 134 16.73 18.41 -51.11
C ARG A 134 15.96 19.60 -51.71
N ILE A 135 14.92 20.07 -51.04
CA ILE A 135 14.15 21.25 -51.46
C ILE A 135 15.03 22.51 -51.43
N LYS A 136 15.87 22.67 -50.40
CA LYS A 136 16.79 23.81 -50.29
C LYS A 136 17.89 23.78 -51.35
N GLU A 137 18.36 22.61 -51.73
CA GLU A 137 19.33 22.45 -52.82
C GLU A 137 18.70 22.71 -54.20
N GLU A 138 17.47 22.25 -54.42
CA GLU A 138 16.74 22.49 -55.68
C GLU A 138 16.39 23.98 -55.87
N LEU A 139 16.04 24.68 -54.79
CA LEU A 139 15.83 26.13 -54.82
C LEU A 139 17.12 26.90 -55.15
N ARG A 140 18.27 26.50 -54.60
CA ARG A 140 19.58 27.11 -54.95
C ARG A 140 19.93 26.92 -56.42
N LYS A 141 19.66 25.73 -56.98
CA LYS A 141 19.90 25.46 -58.42
C LYS A 141 18.99 26.32 -59.31
N LYS A 142 17.72 26.50 -58.93
CA LYS A 142 16.79 27.39 -59.65
C LYS A 142 17.20 28.86 -59.58
N GLU A 143 17.69 29.33 -58.44
CA GLU A 143 18.19 30.69 -58.27
C GLU A 143 19.48 30.94 -59.07
N GLU A 144 20.41 29.98 -59.07
CA GLU A 144 21.64 30.07 -59.85
C GLU A 144 21.37 30.09 -61.37
N LEU A 145 20.38 29.32 -61.84
CA LEU A 145 19.92 29.36 -63.24
C LEU A 145 19.31 30.72 -63.60
N ARG A 146 18.48 31.30 -62.72
CA ARG A 146 17.92 32.64 -62.95
C ARG A 146 19.00 33.72 -63.01
N ILE A 147 20.02 33.64 -62.15
CA ILE A 147 21.16 34.58 -62.16
C ILE A 147 21.96 34.44 -63.46
N LYS A 148 22.15 33.22 -63.99
CA LYS A 148 22.82 33.01 -65.28
C LYS A 148 22.02 33.59 -66.45
N GLU A 149 20.71 33.32 -66.51
CA GLU A 149 19.84 33.87 -67.56
C GLU A 149 19.74 35.40 -67.52
N GLU A 150 19.72 36.00 -66.32
CA GLU A 150 19.69 37.45 -66.16
C GLU A 150 21.01 38.11 -66.61
N ASN A 151 22.14 37.50 -66.26
CA ASN A 151 23.45 37.97 -66.70
C ASN A 151 23.64 37.84 -68.22
N GLU A 152 23.12 36.78 -68.83
CA GLU A 152 23.16 36.58 -70.28
C GLU A 152 22.29 37.63 -71.02
N LYS A 153 21.08 37.90 -70.53
CA LYS A 153 20.23 38.98 -71.05
C LYS A 153 20.87 40.36 -70.90
N ARG A 154 21.57 40.60 -69.79
CA ARG A 154 22.30 41.85 -69.56
C ARG A 154 23.47 42.01 -70.53
N LEU A 155 24.21 40.94 -70.81
CA LEU A 155 25.31 40.95 -71.78
C LEU A 155 24.79 41.21 -73.20
N LEU A 156 23.68 40.57 -73.59
CA LEU A 156 23.05 40.79 -74.90
C LEU A 156 22.53 42.23 -75.05
N ALA A 157 21.86 42.78 -74.03
CA ALA A 157 21.40 44.16 -74.04
C ALA A 157 22.56 45.18 -74.08
N GLU A 158 23.72 44.86 -73.47
CA GLU A 158 24.90 45.71 -73.55
C GLU A 158 25.56 45.66 -74.94
N GLN A 159 25.61 44.48 -75.56
CA GLN A 159 26.10 44.33 -76.94
C GLN A 159 25.21 45.08 -77.93
N GLU A 160 23.90 45.04 -77.76
CA GLU A 160 22.95 45.77 -78.60
C GLU A 160 23.09 47.29 -78.44
N LYS A 161 23.28 47.78 -77.21
CA LYS A 161 23.60 49.20 -76.97
C LYS A 161 24.90 49.63 -77.65
N LYS A 162 25.96 48.81 -77.59
CA LYS A 162 27.23 49.11 -78.27
C LYS A 162 27.07 49.17 -79.79
N ARG A 163 26.27 48.28 -80.39
CA ARG A 163 25.99 48.32 -81.84
C ARG A 163 25.22 49.58 -82.25
N ILE A 164 24.23 49.99 -81.45
CA ILE A 164 23.48 51.23 -81.71
C ILE A 164 24.39 52.46 -81.60
N GLU A 165 25.28 52.50 -80.61
CA GLU A 165 26.23 53.61 -80.44
C GLU A 165 27.27 53.67 -81.57
N GLU A 166 27.80 52.52 -82.03
CA GLU A 166 28.72 52.46 -83.17
C GLU A 166 28.03 52.90 -84.48
N GLU A 167 26.78 52.50 -84.71
CA GLU A 167 26.01 52.90 -85.89
C GLU A 167 25.73 54.42 -85.88
N GLN A 168 25.47 55.00 -84.70
CA GLN A 168 25.32 56.45 -84.56
C GLN A 168 26.64 57.19 -84.83
N LYS A 169 27.77 56.69 -84.33
CA LYS A 169 29.10 57.27 -84.64
C LYS A 169 29.44 57.20 -86.13
N GLN A 170 29.08 56.12 -86.82
CA GLN A 170 29.28 56.01 -88.27
C GLN A 170 28.42 57.01 -89.04
N LYS A 171 27.14 57.16 -88.67
CA LYS A 171 26.25 58.16 -89.28
C LYS A 171 26.73 59.60 -89.05
N GLU A 172 27.31 59.88 -87.89
CA GLU A 172 27.88 61.19 -87.59
C GLU A 172 29.17 61.46 -88.37
N GLN A 173 30.06 60.47 -88.49
CA GLN A 173 31.26 60.56 -89.34
C GLN A 173 30.92 60.72 -90.83
N GLU A 174 29.86 60.06 -91.32
CA GLU A 174 29.41 60.21 -92.70
C GLU A 174 28.84 61.60 -92.97
N LYS A 175 28.09 62.18 -92.02
CA LYS A 175 27.63 63.58 -92.10
C LYS A 175 28.82 64.56 -92.14
N LEU A 176 29.84 64.34 -91.30
CA LEU A 176 31.03 65.18 -91.28
C LEU A 176 31.79 65.13 -92.62
N LYS A 177 31.87 63.96 -93.26
CA LYS A 177 32.48 63.80 -94.59
C LYS A 177 31.68 64.51 -95.68
N LYS A 178 30.36 64.39 -95.66
CA LYS A 178 29.47 65.10 -96.61
C LYS A 178 29.57 66.62 -96.47
N GLU A 179 29.63 67.13 -95.24
CA GLU A 179 29.79 68.57 -94.98
C GLU A 179 31.16 69.09 -95.48
N LEU A 180 32.24 68.32 -95.29
CA LEU A 180 33.56 68.65 -95.83
C LEU A 180 33.61 68.63 -97.36
N GLU A 181 32.94 67.67 -97.99
CA GLU A 181 32.84 67.56 -99.45
C GLU A 181 32.03 68.73 -100.05
N GLU A 182 30.93 69.10 -99.40
CA GLU A 182 30.11 70.24 -99.80
C GLU A 182 30.88 71.57 -99.67
N ARG A 183 31.69 71.73 -98.61
CA ARG A 183 32.61 72.87 -98.48
C ARG A 183 33.67 72.92 -99.57
N LEU A 184 34.28 71.79 -99.91
CA LEU A 184 35.27 71.72 -101.00
C LEU A 184 34.64 72.02 -102.35
N ALA A 185 33.41 71.58 -102.61
CA ALA A 185 32.67 71.89 -103.83
C ALA A 185 32.30 73.38 -103.93
N LEU A 186 31.94 74.02 -102.81
CA LEU A 186 31.69 75.47 -102.75
C LEU A 186 32.97 76.28 -102.99
N GLU A 187 34.09 75.88 -102.40
CA GLU A 187 35.39 76.53 -102.62
C GLU A 187 35.88 76.36 -104.07
N ALA A 188 35.65 75.20 -104.68
CA ALA A 188 35.97 74.96 -106.09
C ALA A 188 35.14 75.86 -107.03
N LYS A 189 33.83 76.00 -106.77
CA LYS A 189 32.96 76.91 -107.51
C LYS A 189 33.38 78.38 -107.36
N GLN A 190 33.78 78.80 -106.16
CA GLN A 190 34.30 80.16 -105.94
C GLN A 190 35.63 80.41 -106.66
N LYS A 191 36.51 79.41 -106.76
CA LYS A 191 37.77 79.50 -107.53
C LYS A 191 37.56 79.49 -109.05
N GLU A 192 36.48 78.87 -109.54
CA GLU A 192 36.13 78.88 -110.97
C GLU A 192 35.48 80.21 -111.39
N GLU A 193 34.60 80.77 -110.55
CA GLU A 193 33.98 82.08 -110.78
C GLU A 193 35.00 83.24 -110.70
N ALA A 194 36.01 83.13 -109.83
CA ALA A 194 37.12 84.08 -109.76
C ALA A 194 37.99 84.07 -111.04
N LYS A 195 38.22 82.90 -111.64
CA LYS A 195 38.99 82.77 -112.90
C LYS A 195 38.24 83.31 -114.12
N GLN A 196 36.90 83.24 -114.13
CA GLN A 196 36.09 83.84 -115.20
C GLN A 196 36.06 85.38 -115.14
N LYS A 197 36.00 85.96 -113.92
CA LYS A 197 36.09 87.41 -113.73
C LYS A 197 37.48 87.98 -114.04
N GLU A 198 38.55 87.21 -113.86
CA GLU A 198 39.92 87.62 -114.24
C GLU A 198 40.18 87.60 -115.76
N LEU A 199 39.51 86.70 -116.51
CA LEU A 199 39.62 86.61 -117.97
C LEU A 199 38.77 87.66 -118.72
N GLU A 200 37.71 88.17 -118.11
CA GLU A 200 36.85 89.22 -118.69
C GLU A 200 37.42 90.64 -118.46
N LEU A 201 38.19 90.84 -117.40
CA LEU A 201 38.89 92.12 -117.09
C LEU A 201 40.18 92.35 -117.91
N LYS A 202 40.72 91.32 -118.59
CA LYS A 202 41.89 91.44 -119.48
C LYS A 202 41.57 91.70 -120.97
N LYS A 203 40.29 91.79 -121.35
CA LYS A 203 39.86 92.04 -122.75
C LYS A 203 39.13 93.38 -122.98
N LYS A 204 39.04 94.26 -121.98
CA LYS A 204 38.38 95.58 -122.09
C LYS A 204 39.22 96.74 -121.52
N ALA A 205 40.55 96.64 -121.57
CA ALA A 205 41.46 97.65 -121.03
C ALA A 205 42.68 97.96 -121.94
N GLU A 206 42.50 97.90 -123.25
CA GLU A 206 43.49 98.37 -124.23
C GLU A 206 42.77 98.97 -125.45
N ASP A 207 41.89 99.95 -125.23
CA ASP A 207 41.69 101.06 -126.18
C ASP A 207 40.72 102.10 -125.62
N ASP A 208 41.20 103.33 -125.61
CA ASP A 208 40.45 104.58 -125.63
C ASP A 208 39.80 105.11 -124.34
N ALA A 209 40.69 105.58 -123.46
CA ALA A 209 40.47 106.82 -122.74
C ALA A 209 40.98 108.01 -123.58
N ARG A 210 40.08 108.73 -124.28
CA ARG A 210 40.30 110.16 -124.55
C ARG A 210 39.01 110.99 -124.51
N ILE A 211 38.65 111.23 -123.26
CA ILE A 211 37.84 112.29 -122.69
C ILE A 211 37.78 113.61 -123.51
N LYS A 212 36.51 113.99 -123.75
CA LYS A 212 35.84 115.30 -123.62
C LYS A 212 36.26 116.45 -124.54
N THR A 213 35.24 117.02 -125.19
CA THR A 213 34.57 118.32 -124.88
C THR A 213 33.47 118.50 -125.94
N GLU A 214 32.30 119.10 -125.77
CA GLU A 214 31.63 119.85 -124.70
C GLU A 214 30.21 120.24 -125.22
N ASN A 215 29.22 120.19 -124.33
CA ASN A 215 27.91 120.87 -124.28
C ASN A 215 26.70 120.57 -125.23
N GLU A 216 25.63 120.14 -124.54
CA GLU A 216 24.23 120.65 -124.53
C GLU A 216 23.44 120.83 -125.85
N ALA A 217 22.34 120.09 -126.01
CA ALA A 217 21.00 120.49 -125.51
C ALA A 217 19.83 119.71 -126.17
N LYS A 218 18.94 119.19 -125.30
CA LYS A 218 17.47 118.96 -125.45
C LYS A 218 16.94 117.92 -126.47
N LEU A 219 16.20 116.93 -125.96
CA LEU A 219 14.74 117.03 -125.89
C LEU A 219 14.15 116.04 -124.86
N LYS A 220 13.30 116.57 -123.98
CA LYS A 220 12.27 115.85 -123.25
C LYS A 220 11.09 115.66 -124.21
N GLU A 221 10.48 114.48 -124.23
CA GLU A 221 9.03 114.28 -124.05
C GLU A 221 8.68 112.81 -124.18
N GLU A 222 7.57 112.42 -123.53
CA GLU A 222 6.84 111.15 -123.74
C GLU A 222 7.52 109.83 -123.30
N ILE A 223 6.99 108.98 -122.42
CA ILE A 223 5.62 108.78 -121.95
C ILE A 223 5.63 108.17 -120.54
N LEU A 224 5.14 108.97 -119.60
CA LEU A 224 4.56 108.57 -118.31
C LEU A 224 3.06 108.38 -118.56
N LYS A 225 2.56 107.14 -118.76
CA LYS A 225 1.10 106.88 -118.91
C LYS A 225 0.61 105.43 -118.73
N LYS A 226 1.13 104.63 -117.79
CA LYS A 226 0.57 103.30 -117.45
C LYS A 226 0.71 102.89 -115.96
N GLU A 227 0.38 103.77 -115.00
CA GLU A 227 0.61 103.49 -113.57
C GLU A 227 -0.63 103.47 -112.66
N ASN A 228 -1.89 103.47 -113.12
CA ASN A 228 -3.00 103.63 -112.15
C ASN A 228 -4.33 102.91 -112.48
N GLU A 229 -4.35 101.57 -112.58
CA GLU A 229 -5.64 100.85 -112.70
C GLU A 229 -5.80 99.48 -112.00
N LEU A 230 -4.86 98.99 -111.19
CA LEU A 230 -4.94 97.62 -110.61
C LEU A 230 -5.03 97.49 -109.08
N ARG A 231 -5.31 98.56 -108.32
CA ARG A 231 -5.19 98.54 -106.85
C ARG A 231 -6.48 98.72 -106.02
N LYS A 232 -7.62 98.17 -106.47
CA LYS A 232 -8.89 98.21 -105.69
C LYS A 232 -9.79 96.95 -105.69
N LYS A 233 -9.28 95.74 -106.02
CA LYS A 233 -10.10 94.50 -106.03
C LYS A 233 -9.59 93.32 -105.16
N ALA A 234 -8.50 93.47 -104.41
CA ALA A 234 -7.85 92.34 -103.71
C ALA A 234 -8.00 92.32 -102.17
N GLU A 235 -8.69 93.30 -101.56
CA GLU A 235 -8.64 93.49 -100.10
C GLU A 235 -9.90 93.03 -99.32
N GLU A 236 -11.05 92.86 -99.98
CA GLU A 236 -12.30 92.45 -99.29
C GLU A 236 -12.50 90.93 -99.18
N ASP A 237 -11.93 90.13 -100.10
CA ASP A 237 -12.17 88.68 -100.14
C ASP A 237 -11.29 87.87 -99.15
N ALA A 238 -10.29 88.51 -98.54
CA ALA A 238 -9.39 87.90 -97.56
C ALA A 238 -9.90 87.96 -96.10
N LYS A 239 -10.87 88.84 -95.79
CA LYS A 239 -11.39 89.01 -94.42
C LYS A 239 -12.56 88.08 -94.07
N LEU A 240 -13.32 87.61 -95.05
CA LEU A 240 -14.49 86.72 -94.81
C LEU A 240 -14.08 85.27 -94.53
N LYS A 241 -13.07 84.73 -95.23
CA LYS A 241 -12.61 83.33 -95.03
C LYS A 241 -11.87 83.12 -93.71
N ALA A 242 -11.10 84.10 -93.25
CA ALA A 242 -10.38 84.01 -91.96
C ALA A 242 -11.32 84.01 -90.73
N ALA A 243 -12.51 84.60 -90.85
CA ALA A 243 -13.49 84.67 -89.77
C ALA A 243 -14.32 83.38 -89.62
N GLU A 244 -14.58 82.65 -90.71
CA GLU A 244 -15.28 81.36 -90.68
C GLU A 244 -14.41 80.21 -90.17
N GLU A 245 -13.13 80.17 -90.53
CA GLU A 245 -12.19 79.14 -90.05
C GLU A 245 -11.94 79.24 -88.54
N LEU A 246 -11.90 80.45 -87.98
CA LEU A 246 -11.75 80.65 -86.53
C LEU A 246 -12.98 80.17 -85.74
N LYS A 247 -14.20 80.27 -86.29
CA LYS A 247 -15.41 79.77 -85.64
C LYS A 247 -15.46 78.24 -85.60
N GLN A 248 -15.08 77.57 -86.69
CA GLN A 248 -15.08 76.11 -86.75
C GLN A 248 -14.01 75.48 -85.82
N ILE A 249 -12.87 76.15 -85.64
CA ILE A 249 -11.82 75.72 -84.71
C ILE A 249 -12.28 75.88 -83.24
N ALA A 250 -12.99 76.96 -82.92
CA ALA A 250 -13.57 77.16 -81.59
C ALA A 250 -14.67 76.13 -81.26
N GLU A 251 -15.52 75.78 -82.23
CA GLU A 251 -16.59 74.79 -82.04
C GLU A 251 -16.06 73.37 -81.83
N LYS A 252 -15.05 72.94 -82.62
CA LYS A 252 -14.40 71.63 -82.43
C LYS A 252 -13.72 71.51 -81.07
N LYS A 253 -13.05 72.56 -80.59
CA LYS A 253 -12.43 72.57 -79.25
C LYS A 253 -13.46 72.39 -78.13
N ARG A 254 -14.65 72.98 -78.26
CA ARG A 254 -15.74 72.80 -77.28
C ARG A 254 -16.25 71.36 -77.23
N ILE A 255 -16.43 70.73 -78.39
CA ILE A 255 -16.91 69.34 -78.48
C ILE A 255 -15.86 68.36 -77.93
N ASP A 256 -14.58 68.57 -78.25
CA ASP A 256 -13.49 67.75 -77.72
C ASP A 256 -13.33 67.91 -76.20
N GLU A 257 -13.48 69.13 -75.67
CA GLU A 257 -13.43 69.40 -74.22
C GLU A 257 -14.63 68.79 -73.47
N GLU A 258 -15.85 68.87 -74.04
CA GLU A 258 -17.04 68.19 -73.50
C GLU A 258 -16.87 66.66 -73.53
N ARG A 259 -16.26 66.09 -74.59
CA ARG A 259 -15.99 64.64 -74.70
C ARG A 259 -14.94 64.17 -73.70
N ILE A 260 -13.84 64.92 -73.52
CA ILE A 260 -12.79 64.62 -72.54
C ILE A 260 -13.37 64.67 -71.11
N ASN A 261 -14.22 65.65 -70.81
CA ASN A 261 -14.89 65.72 -69.51
C ASN A 261 -15.86 64.55 -69.28
N ALA A 262 -16.63 64.14 -70.30
CA ALA A 262 -17.50 62.98 -70.21
C ALA A 262 -16.73 61.65 -70.03
N GLU A 263 -15.59 61.48 -70.69
CA GLU A 263 -14.72 60.31 -70.55
C GLU A 263 -14.05 60.27 -69.17
N ASN A 264 -13.57 61.41 -68.66
CA ASN A 264 -13.02 61.51 -67.30
C ASN A 264 -14.05 61.20 -66.21
N ILE A 265 -15.32 61.56 -66.39
CA ILE A 265 -16.40 61.19 -65.46
C ILE A 265 -16.63 59.67 -65.48
N LYS A 266 -16.65 59.04 -66.66
CA LYS A 266 -16.79 57.58 -66.78
C LYS A 266 -15.63 56.83 -66.16
N ILE A 267 -14.39 57.28 -66.38
CA ILE A 267 -13.19 56.67 -65.78
C ILE A 267 -13.24 56.77 -64.25
N LYS A 268 -13.66 57.92 -63.69
CA LYS A 268 -13.84 58.08 -62.23
C LYS A 268 -14.91 57.14 -61.68
N GLN A 269 -16.05 57.02 -62.36
CA GLN A 269 -17.12 56.11 -61.95
C GLN A 269 -16.69 54.64 -62.00
N GLU A 270 -15.97 54.22 -63.04
CA GLU A 270 -15.45 52.85 -63.16
C GLU A 270 -14.39 52.55 -62.10
N GLN A 271 -13.50 53.51 -61.81
CA GLN A 271 -12.52 53.38 -60.73
C GLN A 271 -13.18 53.30 -59.35
N GLU A 272 -14.25 54.05 -59.10
CA GLU A 272 -14.99 54.00 -57.84
C GLU A 272 -15.73 52.67 -57.64
N VAL A 273 -16.32 52.12 -58.71
CA VAL A 273 -16.94 50.78 -58.69
C VAL A 273 -15.90 49.69 -58.46
N LYS A 274 -14.73 49.76 -59.10
CA LYS A 274 -13.63 48.80 -58.88
C LYS A 274 -13.10 48.88 -57.44
N LYS A 275 -12.93 50.08 -56.88
CA LYS A 275 -12.51 50.25 -55.48
C LYS A 275 -13.51 49.67 -54.49
N LYS A 276 -14.82 49.91 -54.69
CA LYS A 276 -15.87 49.34 -53.85
C LYS A 276 -15.89 47.80 -53.93
N LEU A 277 -15.72 47.23 -55.12
CA LEU A 277 -15.66 45.79 -55.31
C LEU A 277 -14.40 45.17 -54.67
N GLU A 278 -13.25 45.84 -54.75
CA GLU A 278 -12.00 45.40 -54.12
C GLU A 278 -12.06 45.50 -52.59
N GLU A 279 -12.65 46.57 -52.05
CA GLU A 279 -12.91 46.73 -50.60
C GLU A 279 -13.91 45.67 -50.09
N GLU A 280 -14.99 45.39 -50.82
CA GLU A 280 -15.95 44.35 -50.46
C GLU A 280 -15.30 42.95 -50.47
N ASN A 281 -14.43 42.67 -51.45
CA ASN A 281 -13.68 41.41 -51.49
C ASN A 281 -12.66 41.30 -50.35
N LYS A 282 -11.96 42.39 -50.00
CA LYS A 282 -11.05 42.42 -48.83
C LYS A 282 -11.79 42.19 -47.52
N ILE A 283 -12.97 42.79 -47.34
CA ILE A 283 -13.81 42.58 -46.15
C ILE A 283 -14.24 41.10 -46.07
N LYS A 284 -14.72 40.52 -47.17
CA LYS A 284 -15.11 39.09 -47.21
C LYS A 284 -13.94 38.14 -46.94
N GLU A 285 -12.75 38.47 -47.42
CA GLU A 285 -11.54 37.69 -47.16
C GLU A 285 -11.10 37.80 -45.68
N GLN A 286 -11.13 39.00 -45.12
CA GLN A 286 -10.84 39.26 -43.71
C GLN A 286 -11.84 38.54 -42.78
N GLU A 287 -13.14 38.54 -43.13
CA GLU A 287 -14.15 37.80 -42.38
C GLU A 287 -13.95 36.28 -42.43
N LYS A 288 -13.52 35.73 -43.57
CA LYS A 288 -13.17 34.31 -43.67
C LYS A 288 -11.96 33.96 -42.82
N LEU A 289 -10.92 34.81 -42.85
CA LEU A 289 -9.72 34.63 -42.03
C LEU A 289 -10.04 34.69 -40.53
N ASN A 290 -10.91 35.62 -40.12
CA ASN A 290 -11.34 35.74 -38.73
C ASN A 290 -12.19 34.54 -38.28
N LYS A 291 -13.11 34.05 -39.12
CA LYS A 291 -13.89 32.83 -38.83
C LYS A 291 -12.99 31.60 -38.73
N GLU A 292 -12.03 31.44 -39.64
CA GLU A 292 -11.07 30.34 -39.58
C GLU A 292 -10.18 30.43 -38.33
N ALA A 293 -9.76 31.63 -37.93
CA ALA A 293 -8.99 31.83 -36.70
C ALA A 293 -9.82 31.50 -35.45
N GLU A 294 -11.11 31.88 -35.41
CA GLU A 294 -12.02 31.56 -34.31
C GLU A 294 -12.29 30.05 -34.21
N GLU A 295 -12.54 29.37 -35.34
CA GLU A 295 -12.70 27.92 -35.38
C GLU A 295 -11.43 27.19 -34.90
N ARG A 296 -10.23 27.67 -35.30
CA ARG A 296 -8.96 27.13 -34.80
C ARG A 296 -8.78 27.35 -33.31
N LEU A 297 -9.16 28.50 -32.77
CA LEU A 297 -9.11 28.77 -31.33
C LEU A 297 -10.05 27.84 -30.55
N ILE A 298 -11.27 27.62 -31.05
CA ILE A 298 -12.23 26.69 -30.44
C ILE A 298 -11.71 25.25 -30.51
N ALA A 299 -11.12 24.84 -31.63
CA ALA A 299 -10.51 23.50 -31.77
C ALA A 299 -9.34 23.31 -30.79
N VAL A 300 -8.46 24.30 -30.65
CA VAL A 300 -7.36 24.29 -29.68
C VAL A 300 -7.87 24.25 -28.24
N GLN A 301 -8.94 24.99 -27.92
CA GLN A 301 -9.55 24.94 -26.59
C GLN A 301 -10.16 23.57 -26.28
N LYS A 302 -10.87 22.95 -27.23
CA LYS A 302 -11.42 21.59 -27.06
C LYS A 302 -10.32 20.55 -26.86
N LEU A 303 -9.23 20.61 -27.61
CA LEU A 303 -8.07 19.73 -27.43
C LEU A 303 -7.39 19.93 -26.07
N LYS A 304 -7.29 21.17 -25.58
CA LYS A 304 -6.77 21.47 -24.23
C LYS A 304 -7.69 20.93 -23.14
N GLU A 305 -9.00 21.06 -23.29
CA GLU A 305 -9.97 20.55 -22.32
C GLU A 305 -9.96 19.01 -22.30
N GLU A 306 -9.89 18.36 -23.46
CA GLU A 306 -9.82 16.90 -23.57
C GLU A 306 -8.53 16.34 -22.98
N THR A 307 -7.38 16.96 -23.27
CA THR A 307 -6.09 16.57 -22.66
C THR A 307 -6.07 16.80 -21.15
N GLN A 308 -6.70 17.87 -20.65
CA GLN A 308 -6.87 18.09 -19.20
C GLN A 308 -7.77 17.01 -18.57
N LYS A 309 -8.89 16.64 -19.20
CA LYS A 309 -9.76 15.57 -18.71
C LYS A 309 -9.03 14.23 -18.65
N GLN A 310 -8.26 13.87 -19.68
CA GLN A 310 -7.44 12.65 -19.68
C GLN A 310 -6.34 12.67 -18.61
N LEU A 311 -5.71 13.83 -18.38
CA LEU A 311 -4.72 13.99 -17.32
C LEU A 311 -5.35 13.89 -15.93
N GLU A 312 -6.55 14.44 -15.74
CA GLU A 312 -7.27 14.36 -14.47
C GLU A 312 -7.78 12.94 -14.20
N GLU A 313 -8.28 12.24 -15.22
CA GLU A 313 -8.71 10.85 -15.12
C GLU A 313 -7.54 9.91 -14.82
N SER A 314 -6.39 10.10 -15.45
CA SER A 314 -5.18 9.32 -15.15
C SER A 314 -4.64 9.61 -13.74
N ARG A 315 -4.72 10.86 -13.27
CA ARG A 315 -4.41 11.21 -11.87
C ARG A 315 -5.38 10.56 -10.89
N LYS A 316 -6.70 10.57 -11.16
CA LYS A 316 -7.70 9.90 -10.32
C LYS A 316 -7.43 8.39 -10.24
N LYS A 317 -7.18 7.73 -11.37
CA LYS A 317 -6.81 6.31 -11.41
C LYS A 317 -5.51 6.02 -10.66
N ALA A 318 -4.50 6.88 -10.77
CA ALA A 318 -3.24 6.73 -10.03
C ALA A 318 -3.43 6.90 -8.52
N VAL A 319 -4.24 7.88 -8.09
CA VAL A 319 -4.57 8.09 -6.67
C VAL A 319 -5.40 6.93 -6.12
N GLU A 320 -6.36 6.42 -6.88
CA GLU A 320 -7.19 5.27 -6.49
C GLU A 320 -6.34 4.00 -6.35
N LEU A 321 -5.45 3.73 -7.30
CA LEU A 321 -4.50 2.62 -7.21
C LEU A 321 -3.54 2.78 -6.01
N ALA A 322 -3.09 4.00 -5.71
CA ALA A 322 -2.25 4.26 -4.54
C ALA A 322 -3.01 4.04 -3.23
N LYS A 323 -4.29 4.47 -3.15
CA LYS A 323 -5.15 4.21 -1.99
C LYS A 323 -5.44 2.72 -1.81
N ALA A 324 -5.78 2.00 -2.88
CA ALA A 324 -6.03 0.56 -2.84
C ALA A 324 -4.79 -0.21 -2.37
N LYS A 325 -3.59 0.16 -2.85
CA LYS A 325 -2.33 -0.43 -2.37
C LYS A 325 -2.06 -0.12 -0.89
N ALA A 326 -2.29 1.11 -0.46
CA ALA A 326 -2.11 1.51 0.94
C ALA A 326 -3.11 0.78 1.87
N GLU A 327 -4.35 0.58 1.42
CA GLU A 327 -5.36 -0.16 2.16
C GLU A 327 -5.04 -1.66 2.24
N GLU A 328 -4.57 -2.27 1.15
CA GLU A 328 -4.13 -3.66 1.14
C GLU A 328 -2.92 -3.88 2.07
N GLU A 329 -1.96 -2.95 2.07
CA GLU A 329 -0.80 -2.99 2.97
C GLU A 329 -1.21 -2.79 4.44
N ALA A 330 -2.13 -1.86 4.72
CA ALA A 330 -2.69 -1.66 6.05
C ALA A 330 -3.43 -2.90 6.56
N ASN A 331 -4.19 -3.58 5.69
CA ASN A 331 -4.89 -4.82 6.01
C ASN A 331 -3.91 -5.97 6.30
N LYS A 332 -2.83 -6.12 5.51
CA LYS A 332 -1.76 -7.10 5.77
C LYS A 332 -1.07 -6.85 7.11
N ILE A 333 -0.78 -5.59 7.44
CA ILE A 333 -0.18 -5.22 8.73
C ILE A 333 -1.14 -5.53 9.88
N ALA A 334 -2.44 -5.24 9.73
CA ALA A 334 -3.45 -5.53 10.73
C ALA A 334 -3.64 -7.04 10.95
N GLU A 335 -3.63 -7.83 9.88
CA GLU A 335 -3.71 -9.29 9.93
C GLU A 335 -2.48 -9.90 10.60
N GLN A 336 -1.28 -9.44 10.26
CA GLN A 336 -0.04 -9.87 10.92
C GLN A 336 -0.06 -9.56 12.43
N LYS A 337 -0.53 -8.38 12.83
CA LYS A 337 -0.66 -8.03 14.25
C LYS A 337 -1.66 -8.91 14.98
N LYS A 338 -2.79 -9.27 14.35
CA LYS A 338 -3.75 -10.22 14.94
C LYS A 338 -3.12 -11.60 15.10
N LEU A 339 -2.42 -12.10 14.08
CA LEU A 339 -1.74 -13.39 14.16
C LEU A 339 -0.67 -13.41 15.26
N GLU A 340 0.09 -12.34 15.41
CA GLU A 340 1.09 -12.20 16.48
C GLU A 340 0.44 -12.14 17.87
N GLN A 341 -0.67 -11.42 18.02
CA GLN A 341 -1.44 -11.39 19.26
C GLN A 341 -2.00 -12.76 19.64
N ASP A 342 -2.56 -13.50 18.67
CA ASP A 342 -3.07 -14.86 18.90
C ASP A 342 -1.94 -15.82 19.28
N ARG A 343 -0.77 -15.70 18.65
CA ARG A 343 0.42 -16.47 19.02
C ARG A 343 0.88 -16.16 20.45
N LEU A 344 0.91 -14.88 20.82
CA LEU A 344 1.28 -14.45 22.17
C LEU A 344 0.26 -14.91 23.22
N GLN A 345 -1.03 -14.95 22.89
CA GLN A 345 -2.06 -15.49 23.77
C GLN A 345 -1.90 -17.00 23.96
N LYS A 346 -1.70 -17.75 22.87
CA LYS A 346 -1.42 -19.20 22.94
C LYS A 346 -0.17 -19.50 23.76
N GLU A 347 0.92 -18.78 23.54
CA GLU A 347 2.16 -18.96 24.31
C GLU A 347 1.95 -18.66 25.81
N LYS A 348 1.15 -17.63 26.14
CA LYS A 348 0.79 -17.34 27.54
C LYS A 348 -0.08 -18.42 28.16
N GLU A 349 -1.03 -18.99 27.42
CA GLU A 349 -1.85 -20.11 27.90
C GLU A 349 -1.02 -21.38 28.09
N GLU A 350 -0.16 -21.72 27.13
CA GLU A 350 0.78 -22.84 27.25
C GLU A 350 1.71 -22.66 28.45
N ARG A 351 2.22 -21.44 28.68
CA ARG A 351 3.05 -21.15 29.85
C ARG A 351 2.29 -21.30 31.17
N LYS A 352 1.02 -20.86 31.23
CA LYS A 352 0.17 -21.07 32.42
C LYS A 352 -0.08 -22.55 32.68
N ILE A 353 -0.39 -23.32 31.64
CA ILE A 353 -0.60 -24.78 31.74
C ILE A 353 0.68 -25.46 32.20
N ALA A 354 1.84 -25.07 31.66
CA ALA A 354 3.13 -25.62 32.07
C ALA A 354 3.49 -25.25 33.52
N GLU A 355 3.20 -24.02 33.95
CA GLU A 355 3.43 -23.57 35.33
C GLU A 355 2.51 -24.30 36.32
N GLU A 356 1.23 -24.47 35.99
CA GLU A 356 0.27 -25.23 36.79
C GLU A 356 0.68 -26.71 36.89
N ALA A 357 1.08 -27.33 35.78
CA ALA A 357 1.60 -28.69 35.78
C ALA A 357 2.85 -28.83 36.66
N ARG A 358 3.74 -27.83 36.64
CA ARG A 358 4.94 -27.81 37.47
C ARG A 358 4.61 -27.63 38.96
N LEU A 359 3.65 -26.77 39.30
CA LEU A 359 3.19 -26.63 40.69
C LEU A 359 2.57 -27.92 41.20
N LYS A 360 1.74 -28.58 40.39
CA LYS A 360 1.11 -29.85 40.74
C LYS A 360 2.14 -30.96 40.95
N ALA A 361 3.17 -31.03 40.11
CA ALA A 361 4.27 -31.97 40.29
C ALA A 361 5.05 -31.74 41.59
N ILE A 362 5.25 -30.47 41.98
CA ILE A 362 5.89 -30.11 43.27
C ILE A 362 4.98 -30.54 44.43
N GLU A 363 3.69 -30.26 44.37
CA GLU A 363 2.73 -30.62 45.42
C GLU A 363 2.63 -32.15 45.59
N ASP A 364 2.57 -32.90 44.50
CA ASP A 364 2.54 -34.36 44.51
C ASP A 364 3.85 -34.94 45.06
N ALA A 365 5.01 -34.35 44.72
CA ALA A 365 6.30 -34.74 45.29
C ALA A 365 6.37 -34.46 46.80
N GLU A 366 5.87 -33.31 47.27
CA GLU A 366 5.84 -32.96 48.69
C GLU A 366 4.90 -33.89 49.47
N LYS A 367 3.75 -34.25 48.91
CA LYS A 367 2.84 -35.27 49.50
C LYS A 367 3.52 -36.63 49.60
N LEU A 368 4.25 -37.04 48.57
CA LEU A 368 4.99 -38.30 48.58
C LEU A 368 6.08 -38.29 49.65
N GLU A 369 6.82 -37.18 49.79
CA GLU A 369 7.87 -37.03 50.80
C GLU A 369 7.28 -37.03 52.22
N LYS A 370 6.20 -36.29 52.48
CA LYS A 370 5.48 -36.33 53.76
C LYS A 370 4.99 -37.73 54.09
N GLY A 371 4.46 -38.46 53.10
CA GLY A 371 4.04 -39.85 53.27
C GLY A 371 5.20 -40.78 53.63
N LYS A 372 6.39 -40.58 53.04
CA LYS A 372 7.60 -41.34 53.40
C LYS A 372 8.07 -41.02 54.82
N ARG A 373 8.14 -39.73 55.18
CA ARG A 373 8.53 -39.30 56.54
C ARG A 373 7.61 -39.89 57.61
N LEU A 374 6.30 -39.88 57.40
CA LEU A 374 5.34 -40.47 58.33
C LEU A 374 5.56 -41.98 58.50
N LYS A 375 5.81 -42.71 57.41
CA LYS A 375 6.13 -44.15 57.48
C LYS A 375 7.44 -44.41 58.22
N GLU A 376 8.48 -43.62 57.96
CA GLU A 376 9.76 -43.73 58.68
C GLU A 376 9.60 -43.44 60.17
N ASP A 377 8.79 -42.44 60.54
CA ASP A 377 8.50 -42.12 61.93
C ASP A 377 7.67 -43.21 62.63
N GLU A 378 6.69 -43.80 61.94
CA GLU A 378 5.95 -44.97 62.42
C GLU A 378 6.87 -46.19 62.62
N GLU A 379 7.76 -46.47 61.66
CA GLU A 379 8.75 -47.54 61.80
C GLU A 379 9.70 -47.30 62.98
N ARG A 380 10.18 -46.07 63.17
CA ARG A 380 11.01 -45.69 64.33
C ARG A 380 10.24 -45.89 65.64
N LYS A 381 8.98 -45.49 65.69
CA LYS A 381 8.13 -45.67 66.86
C LYS A 381 7.92 -47.15 67.17
N MET A 382 7.67 -47.98 66.15
CA MET A 382 7.54 -49.43 66.31
C MET A 382 8.85 -50.09 66.75
N LYS A 383 10.01 -49.65 66.24
CA LYS A 383 11.32 -50.10 66.72
C LYS A 383 11.53 -49.75 68.20
N LEU A 384 11.22 -48.53 68.60
CA LEU A 384 11.29 -48.08 70.00
C LEU A 384 10.35 -48.88 70.92
N ILE A 385 9.14 -49.20 70.46
CA ILE A 385 8.20 -50.04 71.20
C ILE A 385 8.76 -51.46 71.34
N ASN A 386 9.25 -52.05 70.25
CA ASN A 386 9.85 -53.39 70.28
C ASN A 386 11.08 -53.44 71.17
N GLU A 387 11.93 -52.42 71.15
CA GLU A 387 13.10 -52.29 72.03
C GLU A 387 12.69 -52.19 73.50
N LYS A 388 11.66 -51.39 73.82
CA LYS A 388 11.08 -51.32 75.18
C LYS A 388 10.53 -52.67 75.62
N ILE A 389 9.77 -53.37 74.78
CA ILE A 389 9.24 -54.71 75.09
C ILE A 389 10.39 -55.68 75.35
N LEU A 390 11.47 -55.63 74.58
CA LEU A 390 12.63 -56.49 74.76
C LEU A 390 13.35 -56.20 76.09
N ASN A 391 13.52 -54.91 76.41
CA ASN A 391 14.12 -54.47 77.66
C ASN A 391 13.23 -54.82 78.86
N ASP A 392 11.92 -54.65 78.76
CA ASP A 392 10.97 -55.03 79.81
C ASP A 392 10.95 -56.54 80.02
N LYS A 393 11.03 -57.35 78.95
CA LYS A 393 11.19 -58.80 79.04
C LYS A 393 12.49 -59.18 79.75
N LYS A 394 13.62 -58.57 79.37
CA LYS A 394 14.91 -58.79 80.07
C LYS A 394 14.83 -58.42 81.55
N LYS A 395 14.19 -57.29 81.86
CA LYS A 395 13.95 -56.86 83.24
C LYS A 395 13.07 -57.85 84.01
N TYR A 396 12.06 -58.42 83.35
CA TYR A 396 11.16 -59.41 83.93
C TYR A 396 11.87 -60.76 84.17
N GLU A 397 12.80 -61.14 83.30
CA GLU A 397 13.66 -62.31 83.45
C GLU A 397 14.69 -62.12 84.58
N GLU A 398 15.33 -60.95 84.65
CA GLU A 398 16.24 -60.58 85.76
C GLU A 398 15.51 -60.54 87.11
N VAL A 399 14.27 -60.01 87.16
CA VAL A 399 13.46 -60.02 88.40
C VAL A 399 13.00 -61.43 88.78
N LYS A 400 12.75 -62.32 87.81
CA LYS A 400 12.44 -63.73 88.09
C LYS A 400 13.63 -64.51 88.64
N GLU A 401 14.86 -64.16 88.29
CA GLU A 401 16.06 -64.77 88.85
C GLU A 401 16.38 -64.28 90.27
N VAL A 402 16.06 -63.03 90.61
CA VAL A 402 16.34 -62.44 91.94
C VAL A 402 15.29 -62.80 93.02
N VAL A 403 14.11 -63.30 92.64
CA VAL A 403 13.02 -63.67 93.59
C VAL A 403 13.02 -65.17 93.94
N LYS A 404 14.15 -65.87 93.77
CA LYS A 404 14.38 -67.16 94.46
C LYS A 404 15.10 -66.90 95.79
N GLU A 405 14.38 -67.25 96.86
CA GLU A 405 14.85 -67.46 98.24
C GLU A 405 15.03 -66.18 99.10
N ILE A 406 13.92 -65.73 99.69
CA ILE A 406 13.96 -65.26 101.09
C ILE A 406 13.30 -66.39 101.90
N PRO A 407 14.06 -67.16 102.70
CA PRO A 407 13.51 -68.21 103.56
C PRO A 407 12.55 -67.57 104.58
N THR A 408 11.33 -68.12 104.67
CA THR A 408 10.27 -67.68 105.59
C THR A 408 10.68 -67.74 107.08
N GLU A 409 11.78 -68.43 107.41
CA GLU A 409 12.28 -68.63 108.78
C GLU A 409 12.89 -67.37 109.42
N GLU A 410 13.42 -66.42 108.63
CA GLU A 410 14.01 -65.19 109.18
C GLU A 410 12.96 -64.11 109.48
N ILE A 411 11.85 -64.09 108.76
CA ILE A 411 10.77 -63.11 108.98
C ILE A 411 10.00 -63.45 110.27
N ALA A 412 9.88 -64.73 110.62
CA ALA A 412 9.24 -65.19 111.86
C ALA A 412 9.98 -64.79 113.15
N LYS A 413 11.28 -64.48 113.09
CA LYS A 413 12.05 -63.98 114.26
C LYS A 413 11.75 -62.52 114.63
N ASN A 414 11.30 -61.72 113.67
CA ASN A 414 11.06 -60.28 113.89
C ASN A 414 9.62 -59.96 114.35
N TYR A 415 8.68 -60.89 114.16
CA TYR A 415 7.28 -60.72 114.53
C TYR A 415 6.84 -61.83 115.51
N SER A 416 6.72 -61.48 116.79
CA SER A 416 6.27 -62.39 117.86
C SER A 416 4.81 -62.85 117.65
N ASN A 417 4.47 -64.05 118.17
CA ASN A 417 3.28 -64.86 117.88
C ASN A 417 1.88 -64.25 118.14
N GLU A 418 1.74 -62.98 118.50
CA GLU A 418 0.48 -62.48 119.02
C GLU A 418 -0.06 -61.26 118.25
N ARG A 419 0.76 -60.24 117.98
CA ARG A 419 0.46 -59.09 117.10
C ARG A 419 1.63 -58.10 117.15
N THR A 420 1.98 -57.51 116.01
CA THR A 420 2.95 -56.39 115.96
C THR A 420 2.33 -55.22 115.21
N ASP A 421 2.26 -54.04 115.84
CA ASP A 421 1.77 -52.82 115.21
C ASP A 421 2.95 -51.87 114.93
N GLU A 422 3.20 -51.59 113.66
CA GLU A 422 4.21 -50.66 113.18
C GLU A 422 3.53 -49.39 112.66
N THR A 423 3.98 -48.21 113.09
CA THR A 423 3.49 -46.94 112.57
C THR A 423 4.61 -46.15 111.92
N THR A 424 4.46 -45.90 110.63
CA THR A 424 5.40 -45.09 109.84
C THR A 424 4.73 -43.78 109.43
N LYS A 425 5.26 -42.67 109.94
CA LYS A 425 4.78 -41.32 109.60
C LYS A 425 5.60 -40.77 108.42
N LEU A 426 4.94 -40.49 107.31
CA LEU A 426 5.51 -39.79 106.16
C LEU A 426 4.94 -38.37 106.06
N LYS A 427 5.58 -37.50 105.28
CA LYS A 427 5.24 -36.06 105.17
C LYS A 427 3.77 -35.78 104.80
N ARG A 428 3.09 -36.71 104.13
CA ARG A 428 1.70 -36.53 103.61
C ARG A 428 0.76 -37.68 103.94
N LEU A 429 1.24 -38.71 104.64
CA LEU A 429 0.45 -39.87 105.01
C LEU A 429 1.03 -40.58 106.24
N THR A 430 0.15 -41.22 107.01
CA THR A 430 0.50 -42.08 108.14
C THR A 430 0.12 -43.50 107.78
N ILE A 431 1.09 -44.42 107.85
CA ILE A 431 0.86 -45.85 107.59
C ILE A 431 0.88 -46.57 108.93
N THR A 432 -0.20 -47.26 109.27
CA THR A 432 -0.25 -48.22 110.39
C THR A 432 -0.28 -49.63 109.81
N ARG A 433 0.75 -50.44 110.06
CA ARG A 433 0.85 -51.83 109.62
C ARG A 433 0.70 -52.76 110.84
N THR A 434 -0.34 -53.56 110.86
CA THR A 434 -0.60 -54.58 111.87
C THR A 434 -0.25 -55.94 111.29
N VAL A 435 0.67 -56.65 111.94
CA VAL A 435 1.17 -57.96 111.52
C VAL A 435 0.69 -59.01 112.51
N PHE A 436 0.02 -60.05 112.01
CA PHE A 436 -0.32 -61.24 112.79
C PHE A 436 0.56 -62.41 112.37
N ASN A 437 1.21 -63.05 113.33
CA ASN A 437 1.93 -64.30 113.14
C ASN A 437 1.10 -65.44 113.75
N ARG A 438 0.29 -66.12 112.93
CA ARG A 438 -0.47 -67.30 113.35
C ARG A 438 0.13 -68.53 112.67
N ASN A 439 0.68 -69.46 113.44
CA ASN A 439 1.26 -70.72 112.93
C ASN A 439 2.32 -70.51 111.83
N ASN A 440 3.26 -69.58 112.01
CA ASN A 440 4.28 -69.18 111.03
C ASN A 440 3.73 -68.61 109.70
N VAL A 441 2.44 -68.25 109.65
CA VAL A 441 1.85 -67.50 108.55
C VAL A 441 1.71 -66.05 108.98
N LEU A 442 2.41 -65.16 108.26
CA LEU A 442 2.35 -63.72 108.48
C LEU A 442 1.24 -63.12 107.62
N THR A 443 0.29 -62.46 108.28
CA THR A 443 -0.76 -61.67 107.61
C THR A 443 -0.54 -60.20 107.92
N PHE A 444 -0.47 -59.37 106.88
CA PHE A 444 -0.22 -57.95 107.00
C PHE A 444 -1.49 -57.13 106.74
N TYR A 445 -1.96 -56.41 107.74
CA TYR A 445 -3.02 -55.42 107.59
C TYR A 445 -2.42 -54.02 107.57
N THR A 446 -2.76 -53.20 106.58
CA THR A 446 -2.21 -51.84 106.46
C THR A 446 -3.34 -50.83 106.38
N ARG A 447 -3.30 -49.82 107.24
CA ARG A 447 -4.15 -48.63 107.19
C ARG A 447 -3.31 -47.44 106.77
N VAL A 448 -3.68 -46.81 105.65
CA VAL A 448 -2.99 -45.64 105.10
C VAL A 448 -3.90 -44.43 105.23
N GLU A 449 -3.52 -43.49 106.08
CA GLU A 449 -4.23 -42.24 106.31
C GLU A 449 -3.52 -41.10 105.57
N HIS A 450 -4.19 -40.49 104.59
CA HIS A 450 -3.67 -39.31 103.91
C HIS A 450 -4.05 -38.04 104.65
N VAL A 451 -3.14 -37.06 104.68
CA VAL A 451 -3.39 -35.73 105.28
C VAL A 451 -4.57 -34.99 104.62
N TYR A 452 -4.93 -35.36 103.38
CA TYR A 452 -6.06 -34.81 102.64
C TYR A 452 -7.38 -35.58 102.82
N GLY A 453 -7.46 -36.53 103.76
CA GLY A 453 -8.71 -37.12 104.24
C GLY A 453 -9.05 -38.53 103.72
N GLY A 454 -8.31 -39.08 102.76
CA GLY A 454 -8.51 -40.46 102.30
C GLY A 454 -7.89 -41.47 103.27
N VAL A 455 -8.67 -42.47 103.71
CA VAL A 455 -8.18 -43.61 104.49
C VAL A 455 -8.39 -44.89 103.69
N TYR A 456 -7.31 -45.64 103.48
CA TYR A 456 -7.32 -46.88 102.69
C TYR A 456 -6.84 -48.05 103.54
N TYR A 457 -7.46 -49.21 103.36
CA TYR A 457 -7.20 -50.41 104.12
C TYR A 457 -6.76 -51.55 103.18
N PHE A 458 -5.75 -52.30 103.60
CA PHE A 458 -5.18 -53.39 102.81
C PHE A 458 -4.95 -54.63 103.67
N LYS A 459 -5.09 -55.81 103.06
CA LYS A 459 -4.65 -57.12 103.60
C LYS A 459 -3.71 -57.76 102.58
N ASP A 460 -2.47 -58.02 102.98
CA ASP A 460 -1.42 -58.60 102.11
C ASP A 460 -1.29 -57.89 100.75
N ALA A 461 -1.35 -56.55 100.78
CA ALA A 461 -1.32 -55.64 99.63
C ALA A 461 -2.56 -55.66 98.70
N VAL A 462 -3.63 -56.35 99.07
CA VAL A 462 -4.94 -56.29 98.41
C VAL A 462 -5.85 -55.31 99.15
N ASP A 463 -6.62 -54.50 98.43
CA ASP A 463 -7.56 -53.55 99.00
C ASP A 463 -8.72 -54.25 99.72
N ILE A 464 -9.04 -53.78 100.92
CA ILE A 464 -10.16 -54.28 101.72
C ILE A 464 -10.99 -53.11 102.24
N SER A 465 -12.23 -53.41 102.64
CA SER A 465 -13.09 -52.40 103.27
C SER A 465 -12.63 -52.07 104.70
N GLU A 466 -12.98 -50.88 105.17
CA GLU A 466 -12.78 -50.47 106.56
C GLU A 466 -13.42 -51.45 107.56
N TRP A 467 -14.63 -51.91 107.24
CA TRP A 467 -15.35 -52.89 108.06
C TRP A 467 -14.55 -54.20 108.19
N GLN A 468 -14.01 -54.69 107.08
CA GLN A 468 -13.22 -55.92 107.05
C GLN A 468 -11.92 -55.75 107.83
N TYR A 469 -11.21 -54.63 107.65
CA TYR A 469 -10.00 -54.32 108.42
C TYR A 469 -10.29 -54.32 109.92
N ASN A 470 -11.33 -53.60 110.35
CA ASN A 470 -11.70 -53.51 111.76
C ASN A 470 -12.22 -54.83 112.34
N SER A 471 -12.85 -55.70 111.52
CA SER A 471 -13.31 -57.01 111.98
C SER A 471 -12.17 -58.00 112.14
N GLU A 472 -11.14 -57.92 111.30
CA GLU A 472 -10.03 -58.88 111.25
C GLU A 472 -8.83 -58.46 112.13
N THR A 473 -8.72 -57.17 112.49
CA THR A 473 -7.62 -56.62 113.31
C THR A 473 -8.00 -56.31 114.77
N LYS A 474 -9.25 -56.57 115.17
CA LYS A 474 -9.72 -56.36 116.55
C LYS A 474 -9.29 -57.44 117.52
#